data_AF-A0AAU2WZT9-F1
#
_entry.id   AF-A0AAU2WZT9-F1
#
_cell.length_a   1.000
_cell.length_b   1.000
_cell.length_c   1.000
_cell.angle_alpha   90.00
_cell.angle_beta   90.00
_cell.angle_gamma   90.00
#
_symmetry.space_group_name_H-M   'P 1'
#
loop_
_entity.id
_entity.type
_entity.pdbx_description
1 polymer ?
#
loop_
_entity_poly.entity_id
_entity_poly.type
_entity_poly.pdbx_seq_one_letter_code
_entity_poly.pdbx_strand_id
1 'polypeptide(L)'
;MSGLSIATCTYQEFVPGMGAPTRTTAGHPRFALGYQLAGHAVLVTPDRQLVKAAHAGLPEDAYEFQYRRQLATFGVDRIRAELAAIARYFGAPGPVVLLCFDKLTQPGNWCHRTHFAKWWTEQTGDPVPELGGRPTAPASPPPTLFDLS
;
A
#
# COMPACT_ATOMS: atom_id res chain seq x y z
N MET A 1 1.21 22.03 -11.32
CA MET A 1 2.23 21.11 -10.78
C MET A 1 1.54 19.78 -10.55
N SER A 2 1.88 18.73 -11.31
CA SER A 2 1.28 17.41 -11.08
C SER A 2 1.74 16.91 -9.71
N GLY A 3 0.82 16.88 -8.76
CA GLY A 3 1.08 16.41 -7.40
C GLY A 3 1.45 14.92 -7.39
N LEU A 4 2.24 14.51 -6.40
CA LEU A 4 2.50 13.11 -6.13
C LEU A 4 1.17 12.39 -5.84
N SER A 5 0.83 11.39 -6.65
CA SER A 5 -0.30 10.49 -6.38
C SER A 5 0.20 9.22 -5.70
N ILE A 6 -0.50 8.78 -4.65
CA ILE A 6 -0.15 7.61 -3.85
C ILE A 6 -1.36 6.68 -3.81
N ALA A 7 -1.11 5.38 -3.90
CA ALA A 7 -2.10 4.34 -3.72
C ALA A 7 -1.53 3.20 -2.90
N THR A 8 -2.38 2.28 -2.43
CA THR A 8 -1.97 1.11 -1.64
C THR A 8 -2.44 -0.18 -2.29
N CYS A 9 -1.70 -1.28 -2.13
CA CYS A 9 -2.08 -2.60 -2.65
C CYS A 9 -1.34 -3.71 -1.88
N THR A 10 -1.79 -4.96 -2.01
CA THR A 10 -0.96 -6.10 -1.60
C THR A 10 0.08 -6.44 -2.66
N TYR A 11 1.17 -7.08 -2.25
CA TYR A 11 2.14 -7.62 -3.22
C TYR A 11 1.49 -8.59 -4.23
N GLN A 12 0.52 -9.38 -3.78
CA GLN A 12 -0.09 -10.44 -4.57
C GLN A 12 -1.16 -9.93 -5.54
N GLU A 13 -1.81 -8.81 -5.23
CA GLU A 13 -2.86 -8.22 -6.08
C GLU A 13 -2.34 -7.12 -7.00
N PHE A 14 -1.11 -6.65 -6.80
CA PHE A 14 -0.50 -5.68 -7.69
C PHE A 14 -0.33 -6.26 -9.09
N VAL A 15 -0.78 -5.51 -10.10
CA VAL A 15 -0.53 -5.81 -11.52
C VAL A 15 0.23 -4.66 -12.19
N PRO A 16 1.15 -4.97 -13.13
CA PRO A 16 1.79 -3.96 -13.96
C PRO A 16 0.74 -3.05 -14.63
N GLY A 17 0.89 -1.74 -14.47
CA GLY A 17 -0.09 -0.73 -14.93
C GLY A 17 -0.82 0.00 -13.81
N MET A 18 -0.84 -0.54 -12.58
CA MET A 18 -1.39 0.16 -11.41
C MET A 18 -0.55 1.37 -10.98
N GLY A 19 0.74 1.41 -11.31
CA GLY A 19 1.68 2.47 -10.95
C GLY A 19 3.06 1.93 -10.60
N ALA A 20 3.83 2.67 -9.79
CA ALA A 20 5.17 2.30 -9.36
C ALA A 20 5.13 1.42 -8.09
N PRO A 21 5.39 0.09 -8.19
CA PRO A 21 5.27 -0.83 -7.06
C PRO A 21 6.38 -0.60 -6.03
N THR A 22 6.03 -0.10 -4.86
CA THR A 22 6.99 0.38 -3.85
C THR A 22 6.90 -0.46 -2.60
N ARG A 23 8.03 -1.05 -2.20
CA ARG A 23 8.12 -1.77 -0.94
C ARG A 23 7.96 -0.81 0.23
N THR A 24 7.14 -1.20 1.20
CA THR A 24 6.98 -0.49 2.49
C THR A 24 7.11 -1.42 3.70
N THR A 25 7.61 -2.63 3.49
CA THR A 25 7.76 -3.66 4.51
C THR A 25 9.19 -3.78 5.00
N ALA A 26 9.38 -4.06 6.29
CA ALA A 26 10.70 -4.27 6.88
C ALA A 26 11.43 -5.49 6.29
N GLY A 27 10.67 -6.56 5.98
CA GLY A 27 11.13 -7.72 5.24
C GLY A 27 10.99 -7.57 3.72
N HIS A 28 11.72 -8.38 2.98
CA HIS A 28 11.49 -8.57 1.54
C HIS A 28 10.46 -9.68 1.31
N PRO A 29 9.65 -9.60 0.23
CA PRO A 29 8.83 -10.73 -0.20
C PRO A 29 9.71 -11.96 -0.44
N ARG A 30 9.29 -13.11 0.11
CA ARG A 30 9.99 -14.40 0.00
C ARG A 30 9.42 -15.29 -1.11
N PHE A 31 8.45 -14.78 -1.86
CA PHE A 31 7.85 -15.40 -3.04
C PHE A 31 8.30 -14.64 -4.29
N ALA A 32 8.30 -15.31 -5.43
CA ALA A 32 8.62 -14.68 -6.71
C ALA A 32 7.56 -13.63 -7.07
N LEU A 33 8.01 -12.42 -7.38
CA LEU A 33 7.15 -11.37 -7.93
C LEU A 33 7.19 -11.44 -9.46
N GLY A 34 6.02 -11.36 -10.09
CA GLY A 34 5.91 -11.24 -11.56
C GLY A 34 6.23 -9.83 -12.09
N TYR A 35 6.78 -8.95 -11.25
CA TYR A 35 7.08 -7.57 -11.54
C TYR A 35 8.31 -7.09 -10.75
N GLN A 36 8.97 -6.05 -11.25
CA GLN A 36 10.09 -5.41 -10.57
C GLN A 36 9.58 -4.32 -9.62
N LEU A 37 10.14 -4.26 -8.41
CA LEU A 37 9.88 -3.16 -7.48
C LEU A 37 10.54 -1.87 -7.97
N ALA A 38 9.81 -0.77 -7.87
CA ALA A 38 10.28 0.59 -8.14
C ALA A 38 11.33 1.06 -7.13
N GLY A 39 11.24 0.57 -5.89
CA GLY A 39 12.16 0.91 -4.83
C GLY A 39 11.62 0.53 -3.45
N HIS A 40 12.30 1.05 -2.42
CA HIS A 40 11.93 0.88 -1.02
C HIS A 40 11.71 2.25 -0.40
N ALA A 41 10.49 2.52 0.05
CA ALA A 41 10.18 3.70 0.84
C ALA A 41 10.51 3.43 2.31
N VAL A 42 11.70 3.86 2.73
CA VAL A 42 12.26 3.58 4.06
C VAL A 42 11.51 4.37 5.12
N LEU A 43 11.14 5.62 4.84
CA LEU A 43 10.52 6.51 5.84
C LEU A 43 9.11 6.06 6.24
N VAL A 44 8.39 5.40 5.32
CA VAL A 44 7.06 4.85 5.59
C VAL A 44 7.10 3.40 6.06
N THR A 45 8.26 2.75 6.03
CA THR A 45 8.39 1.38 6.52
C THR A 45 8.30 1.36 8.05
N PRO A 46 7.38 0.59 8.67
CA PRO A 46 7.30 0.51 10.13
C PRO A 46 8.62 0.01 10.74
N ASP A 47 9.01 0.59 11.87
CA ASP A 47 10.19 0.14 12.61
C ASP A 47 10.12 -1.37 12.95
N ARG A 48 11.27 -2.05 12.94
CA ARG A 48 11.34 -3.49 13.18
C ARG A 48 10.82 -3.90 14.57
N GLN A 49 11.03 -3.07 15.59
CA GLN A 49 10.50 -3.33 16.93
C GLN A 49 8.98 -3.22 16.95
N LEU A 50 8.43 -2.23 16.23
CA LEU A 50 6.99 -2.08 16.10
C LEU A 50 6.35 -3.25 15.35
N VAL A 51 6.98 -3.74 14.27
CA VAL A 51 6.55 -4.98 13.59
C VAL A 51 6.60 -6.19 14.52
N LYS A 52 7.68 -6.33 15.30
CA LYS A 52 7.82 -7.42 16.27
C LYS A 52 6.74 -7.35 17.35
N ALA A 53 6.42 -6.15 17.84
CA ALA A 53 5.36 -5.94 18.83
C ALA A 53 3.98 -6.29 18.26
N ALA A 54 3.66 -5.88 17.02
CA ALA A 54 2.43 -6.28 16.33
C ALA A 54 2.29 -7.80 16.26
N HIS A 55 3.34 -8.51 15.84
CA HIS A 55 3.34 -9.98 15.80
C HIS A 55 3.24 -10.63 17.19
N ALA A 56 3.64 -9.93 18.25
CA ALA A 56 3.51 -10.38 19.64
C ALA A 56 2.14 -10.04 20.25
N GLY A 57 1.19 -9.52 19.46
CA GLY A 57 -0.17 -9.21 19.91
C GLY A 57 -0.37 -7.77 20.40
N LEU A 58 0.46 -6.81 19.98
CA LEU A 58 0.18 -5.39 20.21
C LEU A 58 -1.18 -5.04 19.59
N PRO A 59 -2.10 -4.42 20.35
CA PRO A 59 -3.39 -3.94 19.82
C PRO A 59 -3.24 -2.95 18.66
N GLU A 60 -4.21 -2.94 17.75
CA GLU A 60 -4.22 -2.09 16.54
C GLU A 60 -4.10 -0.60 16.87
N ASP A 61 -4.83 -0.12 17.87
CA ASP A 61 -4.82 1.28 18.29
C ASP A 61 -3.45 1.72 18.83
N ALA A 62 -2.83 0.86 19.65
CA ALA A 62 -1.48 1.07 20.15
C ALA A 62 -0.44 1.02 19.02
N TYR A 63 -0.63 0.15 18.03
CA TYR A 63 0.20 0.10 16.82
C TYR A 63 0.05 1.39 16.00
N GLU A 64 -1.18 1.79 15.69
CA GLU A 64 -1.49 2.99 14.91
C GLU A 64 -0.87 4.22 15.55
N PHE A 65 -1.02 4.37 16.87
CA PHE A 65 -0.44 5.50 17.60
C PHE A 65 1.09 5.58 17.43
N GLN A 66 1.79 4.46 17.63
CA GLN A 66 3.25 4.40 17.51
C GLN A 66 3.71 4.62 16.07
N TYR A 67 3.02 4.02 15.11
CA TYR A 67 3.33 4.17 13.69
C TYR A 67 3.13 5.60 13.21
N ARG A 68 2.02 6.26 13.60
CA ARG A 68 1.77 7.67 13.24
C ARG A 68 2.79 8.60 13.88
N ARG A 69 3.27 8.32 15.09
CA ARG A 69 4.38 9.06 15.71
C ARG A 69 5.68 8.91 14.93
N GLN A 70 5.98 7.73 14.41
CA GLN A 70 7.12 7.51 13.51
C GLN A 70 6.97 8.36 12.23
N LEU A 71 5.82 8.31 11.56
CA LEU A 71 5.55 9.09 10.35
C LEU A 71 5.69 10.60 10.60
N ALA A 72 5.14 11.09 11.72
CA ALA A 72 5.25 12.49 12.13
C ALA A 72 6.70 12.92 12.43
N THR A 73 7.55 12.01 12.90
CA THR A 73 8.98 12.28 13.13
C THR A 73 9.73 12.55 11.81
N PHE A 74 9.33 11.91 10.72
CA PHE A 74 9.88 12.19 9.40
C PHE A 74 9.22 13.40 8.73
N GLY A 75 7.91 13.55 8.92
CA GLY A 75 7.12 14.63 8.35
C GLY A 75 6.72 14.41 6.89
N VAL A 76 5.65 15.09 6.48
CA VAL A 76 5.04 14.97 5.15
C VAL A 76 6.05 15.28 4.04
N ASP A 77 6.83 16.35 4.18
CA ASP A 77 7.72 16.81 3.10
C ASP A 77 8.82 15.81 2.76
N ARG A 78 9.44 15.18 3.78
CA ARG A 78 10.49 14.18 3.57
C ARG A 78 9.92 12.91 2.96
N ILE A 79 8.76 12.46 3.44
CA ILE A 79 8.06 11.31 2.88
C ILE A 79 7.69 11.59 1.42
N ARG A 80 7.12 12.77 1.13
CA ARG A 80 6.76 13.19 -0.23
C ARG A 80 7.99 13.18 -1.15
N ALA A 81 9.12 13.69 -0.68
CA ALA A 81 10.36 13.72 -1.44
C ALA A 81 10.90 12.31 -1.75
N GLU A 82 10.88 11.38 -0.78
CA GLU A 82 11.28 9.98 -0.97
C GLU A 82 10.39 9.29 -2.02
N LEU A 83 9.07 9.39 -1.86
CA LEU A 83 8.12 8.75 -2.78
C LEU A 83 8.21 9.34 -4.19
N ALA A 84 8.36 10.66 -4.31
CA ALA A 84 8.57 11.32 -5.60
C ALA A 84 9.90 10.89 -6.26
N ALA A 85 10.96 10.65 -5.48
CA ALA A 85 12.21 10.13 -6.03
C ALA A 85 12.04 8.70 -6.57
N ILE A 86 11.33 7.84 -5.85
CA ILE A 86 11.02 6.47 -6.30
C ILE A 86 10.20 6.49 -7.59
N ALA A 87 9.14 7.32 -7.67
CA ALA A 87 8.34 7.48 -8.88
C ALA A 87 9.17 7.92 -10.08
N ARG A 88 10.00 8.97 -9.90
CA ARG A 88 10.87 9.50 -10.97
C ARG A 88 11.87 8.46 -11.46
N TYR A 89 12.48 7.71 -10.55
CA TYR A 89 13.47 6.69 -10.91
C TYR A 89 12.84 5.53 -11.69
N PHE A 90 11.64 5.11 -11.31
CA PHE A 90 10.95 4.01 -12.00
C PHE A 90 10.41 4.41 -13.38
N GLY A 91 10.02 5.68 -13.57
CA GLY A 91 9.67 6.22 -14.88
C GLY A 91 8.33 5.75 -15.45
N ALA A 92 7.51 5.03 -14.69
CA ALA A 92 6.17 4.62 -15.12
C ALA A 92 5.12 5.70 -14.83
N PRO A 93 4.11 5.87 -15.69
CA PRO A 93 2.96 6.71 -15.39
C PRO A 93 2.13 6.10 -14.26
N GLY A 94 1.45 6.97 -13.50
CA GLY A 94 0.54 6.56 -12.43
C GLY A 94 1.06 6.84 -11.01
N PRO A 95 0.33 6.36 -9.98
CA PRO A 95 0.68 6.61 -8.58
C PRO A 95 1.90 5.80 -8.13
N VAL A 96 2.49 6.21 -7.00
CA VAL A 96 3.34 5.34 -6.19
C VAL A 96 2.45 4.37 -5.44
N VAL A 97 2.60 3.06 -5.67
CA VAL A 97 1.76 2.03 -5.05
C VAL A 97 2.51 1.39 -3.89
N LEU A 98 2.07 1.67 -2.67
CA LEU A 98 2.67 1.17 -1.43
C LEU A 98 2.22 -0.27 -1.15
N LEU A 99 3.18 -1.20 -1.16
CA LEU A 99 2.93 -2.63 -1.07
C LEU A 99 3.15 -3.19 0.34
N CYS A 100 2.22 -4.05 0.77
CA CYS A 100 2.29 -4.84 2.01
C CYS A 100 1.82 -6.30 1.76
N PHE A 101 2.00 -7.17 2.75
CA PHE A 101 1.64 -8.59 2.67
C PHE A 101 0.17 -8.88 3.01
N ASP A 102 -0.46 -8.07 3.87
CA ASP A 102 -1.75 -8.41 4.47
C ASP A 102 -2.92 -8.13 3.52
N LYS A 103 -3.81 -9.11 3.34
CA LYS A 103 -5.03 -8.96 2.54
C LYS A 103 -6.16 -8.38 3.39
N LEU A 104 -6.65 -7.20 3.03
CA LEU A 104 -7.73 -6.50 3.74
C LEU A 104 -9.13 -7.08 3.47
N THR A 105 -9.24 -8.06 2.58
CA THR A 105 -10.51 -8.74 2.28
C THR A 105 -11.05 -9.58 3.45
N GLN A 106 -10.24 -9.80 4.48
CA GLN A 106 -10.67 -10.47 5.71
C GLN A 106 -11.20 -9.44 6.73
N PRO A 107 -12.44 -9.61 7.25
CA PRO A 107 -12.98 -8.72 8.27
C PRO A 107 -12.09 -8.62 9.51
N GLY A 108 -11.87 -7.41 10.00
CA GLY A 108 -11.01 -7.14 11.16
C GLY A 108 -9.50 -7.18 10.88
N ASN A 109 -9.09 -7.44 9.64
CA ASN A 109 -7.68 -7.38 9.28
C ASN A 109 -7.24 -5.93 9.03
N TRP A 110 -6.17 -5.52 9.68
CA TRP A 110 -5.55 -4.21 9.55
C TRP A 110 -4.08 -4.37 9.16
N CYS A 111 -3.48 -3.32 8.61
CA CYS A 111 -2.04 -3.31 8.33
C CYS A 111 -1.51 -1.89 8.22
N HIS A 112 -0.19 -1.74 8.21
CA HIS A 112 0.47 -0.44 8.23
C HIS A 112 0.10 0.46 7.04
N ARG A 113 -0.16 -0.09 5.84
CA ARG A 113 -0.54 0.73 4.68
C ARG A 113 -1.89 1.41 4.86
N THR A 114 -2.83 0.81 5.59
CA THR A 114 -4.13 1.43 5.90
C THR A 114 -3.99 2.59 6.88
N HIS A 115 -3.20 2.41 7.93
CA HIS A 115 -2.88 3.50 8.86
C HIS A 115 -2.08 4.62 8.19
N PHE A 116 -1.17 4.29 7.27
CA PHE A 116 -0.48 5.28 6.45
C PHE A 116 -1.45 6.08 5.59
N ALA A 117 -2.35 5.39 4.86
CA ALA A 117 -3.34 6.03 3.98
C ALA A 117 -4.22 7.02 4.76
N LYS A 118 -4.72 6.60 5.92
CA LYS A 118 -5.50 7.44 6.84
C LYS A 118 -4.69 8.65 7.31
N TRP A 119 -3.50 8.43 7.87
CA TRP A 119 -2.64 9.51 8.33
C TRP A 119 -2.28 10.51 7.22
N TRP A 120 -1.90 10.02 6.04
CA TRP A 120 -1.55 10.87 4.90
C TRP A 120 -2.71 11.75 4.47
N THR A 121 -3.91 11.16 4.35
CA THR A 121 -5.13 11.89 4.00
C THR A 121 -5.44 12.97 5.03
N GLU A 122 -5.30 12.67 6.32
CA GLU A 122 -5.51 13.65 7.39
C GLU A 122 -4.46 14.77 7.39
N GLN A 123 -3.19 14.48 7.05
CA GLN A 123 -2.13 15.49 7.04
C GLN A 123 -2.12 16.37 5.79
N THR A 124 -2.61 15.85 4.66
CA THR A 124 -2.41 16.51 3.34
C THR A 124 -3.70 16.83 2.61
N GLY A 125 -4.82 16.19 2.97
CA GLY A 125 -6.05 16.21 2.19
C GLY A 125 -6.02 15.33 0.93
N ASP A 126 -4.87 14.75 0.57
CA ASP A 126 -4.72 13.89 -0.60
C ASP A 126 -5.20 12.46 -0.25
N PRO A 127 -6.25 11.93 -0.89
CA PRO A 127 -6.71 10.57 -0.61
C PRO A 127 -5.72 9.53 -1.12
N VAL A 128 -5.55 8.45 -0.35
CA VAL A 128 -4.71 7.29 -0.73
C VAL A 128 -5.60 6.06 -0.94
N PRO A 129 -6.06 5.79 -2.18
CA PRO A 129 -6.95 4.66 -2.46
C PRO A 129 -6.22 3.31 -2.38
N GLU A 130 -6.92 2.29 -1.85
CA GLU A 130 -6.52 0.89 -1.99
C GLU A 130 -6.94 0.36 -3.37
N LEU A 131 -5.97 -0.11 -4.16
CA LEU A 131 -6.17 -0.72 -5.47
C LEU A 131 -6.35 -2.25 -5.39
N GLY A 132 -5.83 -2.86 -4.31
CA GLY A 132 -6.07 -4.27 -3.97
C GLY A 132 -7.42 -4.46 -3.30
N GLY A 133 -7.93 -5.70 -3.23
CA GLY A 133 -9.13 -5.99 -2.44
C GLY A 133 -10.46 -5.45 -2.97
N ARG A 134 -10.57 -4.90 -4.19
CA ARG A 134 -11.89 -4.89 -4.86
C ARG A 134 -12.24 -6.35 -5.15
N PRO A 135 -13.42 -6.86 -4.73
CA PRO A 135 -13.97 -8.02 -5.40
C PRO A 135 -13.93 -7.68 -6.90
N THR A 136 -13.21 -8.46 -7.69
CA THR A 136 -13.53 -8.52 -9.11
C THR A 136 -15.03 -8.78 -9.14
N ALA A 137 -15.80 -7.85 -9.72
CA ALA A 137 -17.17 -8.18 -10.07
C ALA A 137 -17.09 -9.54 -10.76
N PRO A 138 -17.90 -10.54 -10.36
CA PRO A 138 -17.84 -11.84 -11.01
C PRO A 138 -17.92 -11.56 -12.51
N ALA A 139 -16.97 -12.10 -13.28
CA ALA A 139 -17.08 -12.08 -14.72
C ALA A 139 -18.52 -12.51 -15.03
N SER A 140 -19.26 -11.71 -15.81
CA SER A 140 -20.61 -12.10 -16.23
C SER A 140 -20.52 -13.56 -16.65
N PRO A 141 -21.35 -14.46 -16.07
CA PRO A 141 -21.29 -15.85 -16.48
C PRO A 141 -21.40 -15.90 -18.01
N PRO A 142 -20.63 -16.77 -18.69
CA PRO A 142 -20.80 -16.93 -20.12
C PRO A 142 -22.29 -17.16 -20.38
N PRO A 143 -22.87 -16.54 -21.43
CA PRO A 143 -24.29 -16.68 -21.72
C PRO A 143 -24.63 -18.15 -21.74
N THR A 144 -25.61 -18.53 -20.93
CA THR A 144 -26.07 -19.92 -20.90
C THR A 144 -26.88 -20.19 -22.16
N LEU A 145 -27.01 -21.46 -22.55
CA LEU A 145 -27.83 -21.86 -23.70
C LEU A 145 -29.29 -21.33 -23.60
N PHE A 146 -29.76 -21.04 -22.38
CA PHE A 146 -31.08 -20.51 -22.09
C PHE A 146 -31.24 -19.00 -22.33
N ASP A 147 -30.13 -18.27 -22.51
CA ASP A 147 -30.13 -16.82 -22.78
C ASP A 147 -30.18 -16.50 -24.28
N LEU A 148 -30.25 -17.54 -25.15
CA LEU A 148 -30.26 -17.44 -26.61
C LEU A 148 -31.62 -17.79 -27.24
N SER A 149 -32.71 -17.83 -26.44
CA SER A 149 -34.07 -18.14 -26.91
C SER A 149 -34.92 -16.90 -27.14
#